data_AF-A0AAX4AXX7-F1
#
_entry.id   AF-A0AAX4AXX7-F1
#
_cell.length_a   1.000
_cell.length_b   1.000
_cell.length_c   1.000
_cell.angle_alpha   90.00
_cell.angle_beta   90.00
_cell.angle_gamma   90.00
#
_symmetry.space_group_name_H-M   'P 1'
#
loop_
_entity.id
_entity.type
_entity.pdbx_description
1 polymer ?
#
loop_
_entity_poly.entity_id
_entity_poly.type
_entity_poly.pdbx_seq_one_letter_code
_entity_poly.pdbx_strand_id
1 'polypeptide(L)'
;MKKFVDYIMAQPVWKVVLYGLGILFMIFNPKIILPILFFGGIGFAWYFAKKKPNAAKRNIAAIASVLAVGGAYLINPNIASIKQEEQAQATHFASTPSKNDESAKKEAEAKREKEVKEKAEKEKAEKAEKAEKEKKAKEEQERKEKEEREKKAKEEQERKEKEEREKKEAEAKQLAAQAESAVQALENNQVIENIAPAQAAIANVADQGTKDRLTHRVGLVQNAITVREQQAEQARQVAAATPQPQPQQGFVSQPQQGSYRNCSEARAAGAAPLYRGQAGYNPRLDRDGDGVACE
;
A
#
# COMPACT_ATOMS: atom_id res chain seq x y z
N MET A 1 -12.48 -6.49 27.31
CA MET A 1 -12.98 -6.76 25.94
C MET A 1 -13.79 -5.61 25.34
N LYS A 2 -14.72 -4.95 26.07
CA LYS A 2 -15.56 -3.86 25.53
C LYS A 2 -14.75 -2.66 24.96
N LYS A 3 -13.71 -2.21 25.68
CA LYS A 3 -12.84 -1.10 25.23
C LYS A 3 -11.97 -1.40 24.00
N PHE A 4 -11.72 -2.67 23.68
CA PHE A 4 -10.93 -3.07 22.52
C PHE A 4 -11.79 -3.09 21.24
N VAL A 5 -13.06 -3.49 21.37
CA VAL A 5 -14.06 -3.45 20.29
C VAL A 5 -14.39 -2.01 19.89
N ASP A 6 -14.54 -1.11 20.87
CA ASP A 6 -14.81 0.30 20.60
C ASP A 6 -13.63 1.01 19.89
N TYR A 7 -12.39 0.62 20.19
CA TYR A 7 -11.19 1.15 19.52
C TYR A 7 -11.07 0.68 18.06
N ILE A 8 -11.40 -0.59 17.79
CA ILE A 8 -11.42 -1.14 16.42
C ILE A 8 -12.54 -0.50 15.59
N MET A 9 -13.71 -0.27 16.19
CA MET A 9 -14.86 0.38 15.56
C MET A 9 -14.64 1.88 15.26
N ALA A 10 -13.74 2.55 15.98
CA ALA A 10 -13.46 3.98 15.84
C ALA A 10 -12.46 4.33 14.72
N GLN A 11 -11.77 3.34 14.14
CA GLN A 11 -10.82 3.56 13.06
C GLN A 11 -11.55 3.93 11.75
N PRO A 12 -11.13 5.00 11.02
CA PRO A 12 -11.78 5.42 9.77
C PRO A 12 -11.73 4.33 8.68
N VAL A 13 -10.78 3.40 8.80
CA VAL A 13 -10.59 2.26 7.91
C VAL A 13 -11.80 1.32 7.93
N TRP A 14 -12.45 1.14 9.09
CA TRP A 14 -13.58 0.21 9.20
C TRP A 14 -14.83 0.73 8.50
N LYS A 15 -15.05 2.06 8.52
CA LYS A 15 -16.10 2.71 7.74
C LYS A 15 -15.87 2.52 6.24
N VAL A 16 -14.63 2.67 5.76
CA VAL A 16 -14.28 2.46 4.35
C VAL A 16 -14.50 0.99 3.94
N VAL A 17 -14.14 0.03 4.80
CA VAL A 17 -14.41 -1.39 4.57
C VAL A 17 -15.91 -1.68 4.51
N LEU A 18 -16.72 -1.09 5.40
CA LEU A 18 -18.18 -1.24 5.37
C LEU A 18 -18.81 -0.62 4.12
N TYR A 19 -18.36 0.55 3.68
CA TYR A 19 -18.82 1.15 2.43
C TYR A 19 -18.42 0.31 1.21
N GLY A 20 -17.19 -0.21 1.18
CA GLY A 20 -16.72 -1.10 0.11
C GLY A 20 -17.53 -2.39 0.03
N LEU A 21 -17.85 -3.01 1.17
CA LEU A 21 -18.64 -4.23 1.25
C LEU A 21 -20.11 -3.98 0.86
N GLY A 22 -20.67 -2.82 1.21
CA GLY A 22 -21.99 -2.38 0.77
C GLY A 22 -22.08 -2.15 -0.75
N ILE A 23 -21.06 -1.54 -1.37
CA ILE A 23 -21.00 -1.33 -2.83
C ILE A 23 -20.85 -2.68 -3.55
N LEU A 24 -20.05 -3.60 -3.01
CA LEU A 24 -19.89 -4.94 -3.57
C LEU A 24 -21.21 -5.74 -3.50
N PHE A 25 -21.93 -5.66 -2.38
CA PHE A 25 -23.25 -6.27 -2.23
C PHE A 25 -24.29 -5.65 -3.19
N MET A 26 -24.21 -4.34 -3.43
CA MET A 26 -25.05 -3.64 -4.40
C MET A 26 -24.80 -4.18 -5.82
N ILE A 27 -23.55 -4.36 -6.23
CA ILE A 27 -23.21 -4.92 -7.56
C ILE A 27 -23.69 -6.36 -7.74
N PHE A 28 -23.61 -7.19 -6.69
CA PHE A 28 -23.98 -8.61 -6.77
C PHE A 28 -25.49 -8.90 -6.73
N ASN A 29 -26.35 -7.92 -6.45
CA ASN A 29 -27.80 -8.09 -6.36
C ASN A 29 -28.59 -7.12 -7.28
N PRO A 30 -28.46 -7.23 -8.62
CA PRO A 30 -29.13 -6.33 -9.55
C PRO A 30 -30.67 -6.40 -9.49
N LYS A 31 -31.21 -7.52 -9.00
CA LYS A 31 -32.66 -7.71 -8.79
C LYS A 31 -33.23 -6.80 -7.68
N ILE A 32 -32.40 -6.33 -6.76
CA ILE A 32 -32.78 -5.41 -5.68
C ILE A 32 -32.55 -3.95 -6.10
N ILE A 33 -31.56 -3.69 -6.96
CA ILE A 33 -31.26 -2.33 -7.46
C ILE A 33 -32.40 -1.78 -8.33
N LEU A 34 -32.92 -2.58 -9.27
CA LEU A 34 -33.99 -2.16 -10.18
C LEU A 34 -35.24 -1.61 -9.46
N PRO A 35 -35.81 -2.29 -8.44
CA PRO A 35 -36.94 -1.74 -7.70
C PRO A 35 -36.54 -0.50 -6.89
N ILE A 36 -35.35 -0.44 -6.29
CA ILE A 36 -34.90 0.75 -5.53
C ILE A 36 -34.77 1.98 -6.44
N LEU A 37 -34.23 1.83 -7.65
CA LEU A 37 -34.15 2.92 -8.63
C LEU A 37 -35.53 3.30 -9.17
N PHE A 38 -36.42 2.32 -9.37
CA PHE A 38 -37.80 2.57 -9.79
C PHE A 38 -38.59 3.35 -8.73
N PHE A 39 -38.58 2.89 -7.48
CA PHE A 39 -39.26 3.56 -6.36
C PHE A 39 -38.58 4.88 -5.98
N GLY A 40 -37.24 4.96 -6.06
CA GLY A 40 -36.48 6.19 -5.88
C GLY A 40 -36.79 7.24 -6.96
N GLY A 41 -36.96 6.81 -8.21
CA GLY A 41 -37.37 7.67 -9.32
C GLY A 41 -38.79 8.20 -9.15
N ILE A 42 -39.73 7.35 -8.71
CA ILE A 42 -41.11 7.76 -8.39
C ILE A 42 -41.13 8.75 -7.21
N GLY A 43 -40.36 8.48 -6.15
CA GLY A 43 -40.21 9.38 -5.02
C GLY A 43 -39.60 10.72 -5.41
N PHE A 44 -38.60 10.73 -6.29
CA PHE A 44 -37.98 11.94 -6.84
C PHE A 44 -38.96 12.73 -7.70
N ALA A 45 -39.72 12.07 -8.58
CA ALA A 45 -40.76 12.69 -9.38
C ALA A 45 -41.88 13.29 -8.52
N TRP A 46 -42.31 12.60 -7.46
CA TRP A 46 -43.30 13.09 -6.50
C TRP A 46 -42.76 14.27 -5.67
N TYR A 47 -41.51 14.19 -5.22
CA TYR A 47 -40.85 15.27 -4.50
C TYR A 47 -40.69 16.53 -5.37
N PHE A 48 -40.36 16.36 -6.65
CA PHE A 48 -40.23 17.45 -7.61
C PHE A 48 -41.58 18.04 -8.03
N ALA A 49 -42.63 17.22 -8.10
CA ALA A 49 -44.00 17.68 -8.35
C ALA A 49 -44.59 18.47 -7.15
N LYS A 50 -44.16 18.16 -5.92
CA LYS A 50 -44.68 18.80 -4.69
C LYS A 50 -43.92 20.07 -4.27
N LYS A 51 -42.68 20.28 -4.75
CA LYS A 51 -41.84 21.45 -4.39
C LYS A 51 -41.84 22.51 -5.50
N LYS A 52 -42.84 23.41 -5.45
CA LYS A 52 -43.05 24.65 -6.24
C LYS A 52 -42.69 24.58 -7.76
N PRO A 53 -43.68 24.55 -8.67
CA PRO A 53 -43.43 24.44 -10.11
C PRO A 53 -43.02 25.79 -10.73
N ASN A 54 -41.73 25.95 -11.06
CA ASN A 54 -41.28 26.98 -11.99
C ASN A 54 -41.63 26.53 -13.42
N ALA A 55 -42.32 27.39 -14.20
CA ALA A 55 -42.86 27.08 -15.53
C ALA A 55 -41.82 26.48 -16.51
N ALA A 56 -40.56 26.89 -16.40
CA ALA A 56 -39.45 26.34 -17.19
C ALA A 56 -39.22 24.83 -16.95
N LYS A 57 -39.43 24.34 -15.72
CA LYS A 57 -39.21 22.93 -15.38
C LYS A 57 -40.36 22.03 -15.85
N ARG A 58 -41.59 22.58 -15.96
CA ARG A 58 -42.74 21.88 -16.57
C ARG A 58 -42.55 21.67 -18.06
N ASN A 59 -42.00 22.65 -18.77
CA ASN A 59 -41.76 22.54 -20.20
C ASN A 59 -40.65 21.52 -20.51
N ILE A 60 -39.59 21.48 -19.69
CA ILE A 60 -38.52 20.48 -19.83
C ILE A 60 -39.03 19.07 -19.50
N ALA A 61 -39.85 18.91 -18.45
CA ALA A 61 -40.45 17.62 -18.12
C ALA A 61 -41.45 17.14 -19.20
N ALA A 62 -42.22 18.05 -19.79
CA ALA A 62 -43.12 17.74 -20.90
C ALA A 62 -42.35 17.31 -22.16
N ILE A 63 -41.28 18.03 -22.51
CA ILE A 63 -40.39 17.65 -23.64
C ILE A 63 -39.72 16.29 -23.38
N ALA A 64 -39.25 16.04 -22.16
CA ALA A 64 -38.66 14.75 -21.78
C ALA A 64 -39.68 13.60 -21.86
N SER A 65 -40.95 13.83 -21.49
CA SER A 65 -42.00 12.81 -21.62
C SER A 65 -42.37 12.52 -23.08
N VAL A 66 -42.43 13.54 -23.94
CA VAL A 66 -42.68 13.34 -25.39
C VAL A 66 -41.52 12.64 -26.06
N LEU A 67 -40.27 12.93 -25.66
CA LEU A 67 -39.09 12.22 -26.15
C LEU A 67 -39.00 10.78 -25.64
N ALA A 68 -39.46 10.49 -24.41
CA ALA A 68 -39.51 9.13 -23.89
C ALA A 68 -40.59 8.27 -24.58
N VAL A 69 -41.77 8.85 -24.85
CA VAL A 69 -42.85 8.17 -25.60
C VAL A 69 -42.51 8.05 -27.09
N GLY A 70 -41.90 9.08 -27.68
CA GLY A 70 -41.41 9.06 -29.07
C GLY A 70 -40.21 8.12 -29.27
N GLY A 71 -39.33 8.02 -28.27
CA GLY A 71 -38.21 7.07 -28.25
C GLY A 71 -38.67 5.61 -28.18
N ALA A 72 -39.77 5.33 -27.49
CA ALA A 72 -40.40 4.01 -27.50
C ALA A 72 -41.04 3.66 -28.86
N TYR A 73 -41.49 4.67 -29.62
CA TYR A 73 -42.06 4.49 -30.97
C TYR A 73 -41.00 4.21 -32.05
N LEU A 74 -39.76 4.66 -31.86
CA LEU A 74 -38.66 4.46 -32.81
C LEU A 74 -37.94 3.11 -32.67
N ILE A 75 -38.24 2.33 -31.63
CA ILE A 75 -37.63 1.00 -31.40
C ILE A 75 -38.55 -0.14 -31.91
N ASN A 76 -39.77 0.17 -32.38
CA ASN A 76 -40.70 -0.82 -32.92
C ASN A 76 -40.75 -0.74 -34.46
N PRO A 77 -40.14 -1.68 -35.22
CA PRO A 77 -39.95 -1.55 -36.67
C PRO A 77 -41.20 -1.89 -37.51
N ASN A 78 -42.41 -1.88 -36.96
CA ASN A 78 -43.61 -2.41 -37.64
C ASN A 78 -44.79 -1.41 -37.78
N ILE A 79 -44.57 -0.10 -37.66
CA ILE A 79 -45.63 0.90 -37.91
C ILE A 79 -45.03 2.13 -38.59
N ALA A 80 -45.11 2.19 -39.93
CA ALA A 80 -45.24 3.43 -40.72
C ALA A 80 -45.17 3.15 -42.24
N SER A 81 -46.13 2.38 -42.78
CA SER A 81 -46.64 2.67 -44.12
C SER A 81 -47.90 3.51 -43.94
N ILE A 82 -47.72 4.83 -43.85
CA ILE A 82 -48.79 5.78 -44.16
C ILE A 82 -48.29 6.60 -45.33
N LYS A 83 -48.66 6.10 -46.51
CA LYS A 83 -48.61 6.76 -47.80
C LYS A 83 -49.53 7.97 -47.71
N GLN A 84 -49.00 9.16 -47.99
CA GLN A 84 -49.81 10.36 -48.19
C GLN A 84 -50.67 10.14 -49.45
N GLU A 85 -51.93 9.80 -49.23
CA GLU A 85 -53.03 9.92 -50.19
C GLU A 85 -53.89 11.08 -49.70
N GLU A 86 -53.81 12.24 -50.37
CA GLU A 86 -54.76 13.32 -50.19
C GLU A 86 -55.22 13.85 -51.55
N GLN A 87 -56.35 13.27 -51.96
CA GLN A 87 -57.51 13.87 -52.64
C GLN A 87 -57.29 14.71 -53.91
N ALA A 88 -57.48 14.04 -55.06
CA ALA A 88 -57.99 14.65 -56.28
C ALA A 88 -59.49 14.37 -56.40
N GLN A 89 -60.34 15.39 -56.20
CA GLN A 89 -61.71 15.39 -56.71
C GLN A 89 -62.17 16.82 -56.99
N ALA A 90 -62.16 17.21 -58.26
CA ALA A 90 -63.05 18.24 -58.79
C ALA A 90 -63.15 18.10 -60.32
N THR A 91 -64.23 17.45 -60.74
CA THR A 91 -65.07 17.77 -61.91
C THR A 91 -64.44 17.91 -63.30
N HIS A 92 -64.79 16.93 -64.14
CA HIS A 92 -64.82 16.98 -65.58
C HIS A 92 -65.65 18.15 -66.10
N PHE A 93 -65.08 18.99 -66.98
CA PHE A 93 -65.83 19.65 -68.04
C PHE A 93 -64.96 19.68 -69.29
N ALA A 94 -65.47 19.01 -70.32
CA ALA A 94 -64.86 18.95 -71.64
C ALA A 94 -64.98 20.31 -72.33
N SER A 95 -63.87 20.86 -72.82
CA SER A 95 -63.80 21.51 -74.13
C SER A 95 -62.33 21.69 -74.53
N THR A 96 -61.90 21.05 -75.62
CA THR A 96 -60.91 21.64 -76.52
C THR A 96 -61.71 22.50 -77.52
N PRO A 97 -61.21 23.66 -77.99
CA PRO A 97 -60.17 23.59 -79.01
C PRO A 97 -59.16 24.76 -79.06
N SER A 98 -58.09 24.48 -79.80
CA SER A 98 -57.47 25.35 -80.79
C SER A 98 -56.12 25.98 -80.47
N LYS A 99 -55.34 26.01 -81.55
CA LYS A 99 -53.95 26.40 -81.72
C LYS A 99 -53.77 27.90 -81.51
N ASN A 100 -52.83 28.27 -80.64
CA ASN A 100 -51.80 29.31 -80.83
C ASN A 100 -51.11 29.59 -79.49
N ASP A 101 -50.16 28.76 -79.06
CA ASP A 101 -49.32 29.05 -77.87
C ASP A 101 -48.01 28.24 -77.90
N GLU A 102 -47.23 28.40 -78.96
CA GLU A 102 -45.88 27.82 -79.02
C GLU A 102 -44.82 28.76 -78.39
N SER A 103 -45.15 30.04 -78.21
CA SER A 103 -44.29 31.05 -77.57
C SER A 103 -44.50 31.18 -76.06
N ALA A 104 -45.73 31.07 -75.54
CA ALA A 104 -46.01 31.15 -74.10
C ALA A 104 -45.59 29.89 -73.32
N LYS A 105 -45.60 28.72 -73.98
CA LYS A 105 -45.18 27.44 -73.37
C LYS A 105 -43.66 27.34 -73.23
N LYS A 106 -42.89 27.84 -74.20
CA LYS A 106 -41.42 27.90 -74.16
C LYS A 106 -40.88 28.87 -73.10
N GLU A 107 -41.56 29.99 -72.87
CA GLU A 107 -41.14 30.98 -71.87
C GLU A 107 -41.40 30.50 -70.43
N ALA A 108 -42.52 29.80 -70.20
CA ALA A 108 -42.82 29.16 -68.93
C ALA A 108 -41.89 27.96 -68.61
N GLU A 109 -41.50 27.18 -69.62
CA GLU A 109 -40.60 26.02 -69.49
C GLU A 109 -39.15 26.46 -69.22
N ALA A 110 -38.67 27.51 -69.92
CA ALA A 110 -37.35 28.10 -69.66
C ALA A 110 -37.23 28.75 -68.27
N LYS A 111 -38.32 29.34 -67.76
CA LYS A 111 -38.35 29.92 -66.40
C LYS A 111 -38.32 28.84 -65.31
N ARG A 112 -39.02 27.71 -65.53
CA ARG A 112 -38.96 26.53 -64.65
C ARG A 112 -37.60 25.85 -64.68
N GLU A 113 -36.94 25.73 -65.84
CA GLU A 113 -35.57 25.18 -65.91
C GLU A 113 -34.56 26.05 -65.16
N LYS A 114 -34.70 27.38 -65.24
CA LYS A 114 -33.86 28.32 -64.47
C LYS A 114 -34.06 28.19 -62.96
N GLU A 115 -35.31 28.12 -62.50
CA GLU A 115 -35.62 27.91 -61.06
C GLU A 115 -35.13 26.55 -60.56
N VAL A 116 -35.27 25.48 -61.36
CA VAL A 116 -34.77 24.14 -61.00
C VAL A 116 -33.26 24.13 -60.92
N LYS A 117 -32.56 24.79 -61.86
CA LYS A 117 -31.10 24.88 -61.86
C LYS A 117 -30.59 25.70 -60.67
N GLU A 118 -31.21 26.83 -60.36
CA GLU A 118 -30.87 27.66 -59.19
C GLU A 118 -31.12 26.92 -57.86
N LYS A 119 -32.23 26.17 -57.76
CA LYS A 119 -32.54 25.34 -56.58
C LYS A 119 -31.54 24.19 -56.41
N ALA A 120 -31.12 23.56 -57.51
CA ALA A 120 -30.09 22.52 -57.48
C ALA A 120 -28.70 23.07 -57.12
N GLU A 121 -28.37 24.28 -57.53
CA GLU A 121 -27.11 24.95 -57.20
C GLU A 121 -27.08 25.38 -55.72
N LYS A 122 -28.20 25.90 -55.20
CA LYS A 122 -28.37 26.22 -53.78
C LYS A 122 -28.31 24.98 -52.88
N GLU A 123 -28.92 23.87 -53.28
CA GLU A 123 -28.84 22.60 -52.55
C GLU A 123 -27.42 22.02 -52.55
N LYS A 124 -26.67 22.17 -53.66
CA LYS A 124 -25.25 21.80 -53.71
C LYS A 124 -24.39 22.66 -52.80
N ALA A 125 -24.62 23.97 -52.76
CA ALA A 125 -23.91 24.88 -51.87
C ALA A 125 -24.19 24.57 -50.38
N GLU A 126 -25.44 24.30 -50.01
CA GLU A 126 -25.82 23.94 -48.65
C GLU A 126 -25.23 22.59 -48.22
N LYS A 127 -25.22 21.59 -49.11
CA LYS A 127 -24.56 20.29 -48.85
C LYS A 127 -23.04 20.43 -48.70
N ALA A 128 -22.40 21.29 -49.50
CA ALA A 128 -20.97 21.57 -49.38
C ALA A 128 -20.63 22.27 -48.05
N GLU A 129 -21.42 23.26 -47.64
CA GLU A 129 -21.25 23.96 -46.36
C GLU A 129 -21.46 23.01 -45.16
N LYS A 130 -22.48 22.14 -45.23
CA LYS A 130 -22.73 21.13 -44.20
C LYS A 130 -21.58 20.12 -44.09
N ALA A 131 -21.05 19.66 -45.23
CA ALA A 131 -19.90 18.75 -45.27
C ALA A 131 -18.63 19.41 -44.71
N GLU A 132 -18.39 20.69 -44.98
CA GLU A 132 -17.27 21.44 -44.42
C GLU A 132 -17.41 21.62 -42.90
N LYS A 133 -18.61 21.96 -42.42
CA LYS A 133 -18.91 22.07 -40.98
C LYS A 133 -18.72 20.74 -40.25
N GLU A 134 -19.17 19.64 -40.84
CA GLU A 134 -18.99 18.29 -40.28
C GLU A 134 -17.51 17.89 -40.24
N LYS A 135 -16.73 18.18 -41.30
CA LYS A 135 -15.29 17.95 -41.33
C LYS A 135 -14.55 18.74 -40.25
N LYS A 136 -14.86 20.03 -40.09
CA LYS A 136 -14.26 20.88 -39.04
C LYS A 136 -14.62 20.40 -37.63
N ALA A 137 -15.88 19.99 -37.41
CA ALA A 137 -16.30 19.44 -36.13
C ALA A 137 -15.58 18.13 -35.79
N LYS A 138 -15.40 17.24 -36.77
CA LYS A 138 -14.66 15.99 -36.60
C LYS A 138 -13.17 16.22 -36.32
N GLU A 139 -12.53 17.14 -37.05
CA GLU A 139 -11.12 17.50 -36.82
C GLU A 139 -10.90 18.12 -35.43
N GLU A 140 -11.83 18.98 -34.97
CA GLU A 140 -11.79 19.52 -33.61
C GLU A 140 -11.97 18.43 -32.55
N GLN A 141 -12.86 17.46 -32.78
CA GLN A 141 -13.07 16.32 -31.88
C GLN A 141 -11.83 15.41 -31.81
N GLU A 142 -11.22 15.08 -32.95
CA GLU A 142 -9.99 14.28 -33.01
C GLU A 142 -8.82 14.99 -32.33
N ARG A 143 -8.71 16.32 -32.49
CA ARG A 143 -7.69 17.12 -31.78
C ARG A 143 -7.89 17.09 -30.27
N LYS A 144 -9.14 17.26 -29.79
CA LYS A 144 -9.47 17.19 -28.35
C LYS A 144 -9.18 15.79 -27.79
N GLU A 145 -9.53 14.74 -28.52
CA GLU A 145 -9.25 13.37 -28.12
C GLU A 145 -7.74 13.07 -28.07
N LYS A 146 -6.98 13.57 -29.06
CA LYS A 146 -5.51 13.43 -29.07
C LYS A 146 -4.88 14.16 -27.88
N GLU A 147 -5.30 15.39 -27.58
CA GLU A 147 -4.82 16.15 -26.43
C GLU A 147 -5.15 15.46 -25.10
N GLU A 148 -6.35 14.89 -24.96
CA GLU A 148 -6.73 14.12 -23.77
C GLU A 148 -5.89 12.83 -23.62
N ARG A 149 -5.63 12.11 -24.72
CA ARG A 149 -4.76 10.92 -24.71
C ARG A 149 -3.33 11.26 -24.36
N GLU A 150 -2.78 12.35 -24.91
CA GLU A 150 -1.43 12.83 -24.58
C GLU A 150 -1.33 13.24 -23.11
N LYS A 151 -2.34 13.94 -22.58
CA LYS A 151 -2.40 14.30 -21.15
C LYS A 151 -2.44 13.06 -20.25
N LYS A 152 -3.30 12.08 -20.56
CA LYS A 152 -3.37 10.82 -19.79
C LYS A 152 -2.06 10.04 -19.85
N ALA A 153 -1.42 9.97 -21.02
CA ALA A 153 -0.12 9.31 -21.17
C ALA A 153 0.96 9.99 -20.33
N LYS A 154 0.99 11.33 -20.31
CA LYS A 154 1.93 12.11 -19.49
C LYS A 154 1.69 11.91 -17.99
N GLU A 155 0.44 11.96 -17.54
CA GLU A 155 0.07 11.70 -16.14
C GLU A 155 0.43 10.26 -15.71
N GLU A 156 0.22 9.27 -16.58
CA GLU A 156 0.62 7.88 -16.31
C GLU A 156 2.15 7.72 -16.23
N GLN A 157 2.89 8.38 -17.13
CA GLN A 157 4.34 8.36 -17.11
C GLN A 157 4.90 9.01 -15.84
N GLU A 158 4.38 10.18 -15.45
CA GLU A 158 4.77 10.86 -14.21
C GLU A 158 4.45 10.02 -12.96
N ARG A 159 3.31 9.33 -12.96
CA ARG A 159 2.94 8.40 -11.89
C ARG A 159 3.92 7.23 -11.80
N LYS A 160 4.31 6.64 -12.93
CA LYS A 160 5.30 5.54 -13.00
C LYS A 160 6.68 5.99 -12.51
N GLU A 161 7.13 7.17 -12.94
CA GLU A 161 8.40 7.74 -12.50
C GLU A 161 8.39 8.04 -10.99
N LYS A 162 7.29 8.59 -10.47
CA LYS A 162 7.12 8.82 -9.04
C LYS A 162 7.14 7.51 -8.23
N GLU A 163 6.44 6.48 -8.68
CA GLU A 163 6.43 5.17 -8.04
C GLU A 163 7.82 4.51 -8.04
N GLU A 164 8.55 4.60 -9.15
CA GLU A 164 9.93 4.12 -9.24
C GLU A 164 10.87 4.88 -8.29
N ARG A 165 10.72 6.21 -8.21
CA ARG A 165 11.50 7.04 -7.29
C ARG A 165 11.20 6.70 -5.83
N GLU A 166 9.93 6.54 -5.48
CA GLU A 166 9.51 6.13 -4.13
C GLU A 166 10.05 4.73 -3.78
N LYS A 167 10.07 3.79 -4.73
CA LYS A 167 10.65 2.47 -4.55
C LYS A 167 12.17 2.53 -4.32
N LYS A 168 12.90 3.31 -5.13
CA LYS A 168 14.35 3.53 -4.95
C LYS A 168 14.67 4.19 -3.61
N GLU A 169 13.86 5.16 -3.20
CA GLU A 169 14.01 5.81 -1.89
C GLU A 169 13.73 4.84 -0.74
N ALA A 170 12.70 4.00 -0.86
CA ALA A 170 12.39 2.98 0.14
C ALA A 170 13.50 1.93 0.27
N GLU A 171 14.06 1.47 -0.86
CA GLU A 171 15.20 0.56 -0.88
C GLU A 171 16.44 1.19 -0.22
N ALA A 172 16.75 2.45 -0.55
CA ALA A 172 17.86 3.18 0.08
C ALA A 172 17.66 3.34 1.61
N LYS A 173 16.44 3.63 2.06
CA LYS A 173 16.09 3.68 3.49
C LYS A 173 16.22 2.31 4.17
N GLN A 174 15.84 1.23 3.48
CA GLN A 174 15.99 -0.13 4.00
C GLN A 174 17.46 -0.51 4.15
N LEU A 175 18.31 -0.17 3.17
CA LEU A 175 19.76 -0.39 3.26
C LEU A 175 20.39 0.43 4.39
N ALA A 176 19.97 1.69 4.58
CA ALA A 176 20.37 2.50 5.73
C ALA A 176 19.96 1.87 7.06
N ALA A 177 18.72 1.39 7.18
CA ALA A 177 18.23 0.73 8.40
C ALA A 177 18.97 -0.59 8.68
N GLN A 178 19.30 -1.36 7.64
CA GLN A 178 20.10 -2.58 7.76
C GLN A 178 21.52 -2.28 8.27
N ALA A 179 22.17 -1.24 7.72
CA ALA A 179 23.49 -0.81 8.18
C ALA A 179 23.46 -0.34 9.64
N GLU A 180 22.46 0.45 10.01
CA GLU A 180 22.24 0.90 11.39
C GLU A 180 22.06 -0.30 12.34
N SER A 181 21.25 -1.30 11.95
CA SER A 181 21.07 -2.52 12.74
C SER A 181 22.35 -3.34 12.88
N ALA A 182 23.17 -3.43 11.83
CA ALA A 182 24.44 -4.15 11.87
C ALA A 182 25.45 -3.46 12.81
N VAL A 183 25.53 -2.13 12.75
CA VAL A 183 26.37 -1.34 13.67
C VAL A 183 25.84 -1.46 15.11
N GLN A 184 24.53 -1.42 15.32
CA GLN A 184 23.95 -1.61 16.64
C GLN A 184 24.26 -3.01 17.21
N ALA A 185 24.24 -4.05 16.37
CA ALA A 185 24.62 -5.40 16.77
C ALA A 185 26.10 -5.48 17.19
N LEU A 186 26.99 -4.81 16.46
CA LEU A 186 28.41 -4.70 16.81
C LEU A 186 28.62 -3.94 18.14
N GLU A 187 27.85 -2.87 18.38
CA GLU A 187 27.93 -2.12 19.64
C GLU A 187 27.44 -2.95 20.83
N ASN A 188 26.35 -3.70 20.65
CA ASN A 188 25.80 -4.58 21.69
C ASN A 188 26.71 -5.78 21.95
N ASN A 189 27.40 -6.28 20.92
CA ASN A 189 28.33 -7.40 21.00
C ASN A 189 29.65 -7.06 20.28
N GLN A 190 30.55 -6.45 21.04
CA GLN A 190 31.84 -5.93 20.59
C GLN A 190 32.85 -7.06 20.32
N VAL A 191 32.60 -7.86 19.30
CA VAL A 191 33.47 -8.93 18.80
C VAL A 191 33.92 -8.64 17.37
N ILE A 192 35.14 -9.03 17.02
CA ILE A 192 35.81 -8.67 15.76
C ILE A 192 35.04 -9.19 14.54
N GLU A 193 34.41 -10.35 14.66
CA GLU A 193 33.64 -11.02 13.61
C GLU A 193 32.45 -10.19 13.13
N ASN A 194 31.93 -9.29 13.97
CA ASN A 194 30.80 -8.42 13.64
C ASN A 194 31.22 -7.12 12.92
N ILE A 195 32.52 -6.84 12.82
CA ILE A 195 33.03 -5.60 12.23
C ILE A 195 32.92 -5.63 10.71
N ALA A 196 33.34 -6.74 10.09
CA ALA A 196 33.25 -6.93 8.64
C ALA A 196 31.81 -6.82 8.10
N PRO A 197 30.78 -7.49 8.67
CA PRO A 197 29.40 -7.33 8.20
C PRO A 197 28.85 -5.92 8.43
N ALA A 198 29.21 -5.24 9.52
CA ALA A 198 28.81 -3.84 9.74
C ALA A 198 29.41 -2.90 8.68
N GLN A 199 30.71 -3.03 8.37
CA GLN A 199 31.36 -2.25 7.31
C GLN A 199 30.78 -2.54 5.92
N ALA A 200 30.50 -3.80 5.61
CA ALA A 200 29.86 -4.19 4.36
C ALA A 200 28.46 -3.59 4.21
N ALA A 201 27.66 -3.58 5.28
CA ALA A 201 26.34 -2.97 5.26
C ALA A 201 26.41 -1.44 5.06
N ILE A 202 27.38 -0.77 5.69
CA ILE A 202 27.63 0.67 5.50
C ILE A 202 27.97 1.00 4.05
N ALA A 203 28.77 0.16 3.36
CA ALA A 203 29.16 0.41 1.97
C ALA A 203 27.95 0.56 1.02
N ASN A 204 26.85 -0.15 1.31
CA ASN A 204 25.62 -0.13 0.51
C ASN A 204 24.71 1.09 0.79
N VAL A 205 24.99 1.89 1.82
CA VAL A 205 24.17 3.07 2.15
C VAL A 205 24.39 4.18 1.12
N ALA A 206 23.33 4.74 0.55
CA ALA A 206 23.46 5.80 -0.45
C ALA A 206 23.84 7.17 0.16
N ASP A 207 23.31 7.48 1.34
CA ASP A 207 23.53 8.75 2.02
C ASP A 207 24.92 8.84 2.66
N GLN A 208 25.71 9.84 2.24
CA GLN A 208 27.08 10.02 2.73
C GLN A 208 27.12 10.44 4.20
N GLY A 209 26.22 11.30 4.66
CA GLY A 209 26.18 11.72 6.07
C GLY A 209 25.92 10.53 7.02
N THR A 210 25.03 9.63 6.62
CA THR A 210 24.76 8.38 7.35
C THR A 210 25.97 7.44 7.30
N LYS A 211 26.62 7.30 6.13
CA LYS A 211 27.86 6.51 6.00
C LYS A 211 28.96 6.99 6.94
N ASP A 212 29.24 8.29 6.96
CA ASP A 212 30.29 8.86 7.80
C ASP A 212 29.98 8.64 9.29
N ARG A 213 28.73 8.90 9.70
CA ARG A 213 28.27 8.68 11.06
C ARG A 213 28.43 7.23 11.51
N LEU A 214 28.01 6.28 10.68
CA LEU A 214 28.10 4.84 10.99
C LEU A 214 29.54 4.35 10.99
N THR A 215 30.35 4.80 10.02
CA THR A 215 31.77 4.47 9.94
C THR A 215 32.51 4.95 11.18
N HIS A 216 32.21 6.16 11.65
CA HIS A 216 32.79 6.70 12.89
C HIS A 216 32.47 5.82 14.10
N ARG A 217 31.21 5.39 14.26
CA ARG A 217 30.79 4.49 15.36
C ARG A 217 31.52 3.15 15.32
N VAL A 218 31.62 2.52 14.15
CA VAL A 218 32.39 1.28 13.97
C VAL A 218 33.85 1.49 14.37
N GLY A 219 34.46 2.61 13.98
CA GLY A 219 35.82 2.96 14.38
C GLY A 219 36.01 3.08 15.90
N LEU A 220 35.05 3.67 16.61
CA LEU A 220 35.08 3.75 18.07
C LEU A 220 35.00 2.36 18.72
N VAL A 221 34.12 1.49 18.23
CA VAL A 221 34.01 0.11 18.74
C VAL A 221 35.28 -0.69 18.46
N GLN A 222 35.85 -0.56 17.26
CA GLN A 222 37.11 -1.22 16.91
C GLN A 222 38.24 -0.82 17.87
N ASN A 223 38.37 0.47 18.17
CA ASN A 223 39.35 0.95 19.15
C ASN A 223 39.09 0.41 20.55
N ALA A 224 37.82 0.35 20.98
CA ALA A 224 37.45 -0.19 22.29
C ALA A 224 37.81 -1.69 22.41
N ILE A 225 37.62 -2.47 21.34
CA ILE A 225 38.01 -3.89 21.28
C ILE A 225 39.52 -4.01 21.46
N THR A 226 40.31 -3.28 20.67
CA THR A 226 41.77 -3.34 20.74
C THR A 226 42.31 -2.94 22.12
N VAL A 227 41.72 -1.90 22.74
CA VAL A 227 42.10 -1.51 24.11
C VAL A 227 41.78 -2.60 25.13
N ARG A 228 40.61 -3.25 25.02
CA ARG A 228 40.24 -4.37 25.91
C ARG A 228 41.17 -5.56 25.74
N GLU A 229 41.59 -5.87 24.52
CA GLU A 229 42.57 -6.92 24.23
C GLU A 229 43.93 -6.61 24.87
N GLN A 230 44.46 -5.40 24.67
CA GLN A 230 45.72 -4.96 25.29
C GLN A 230 45.68 -5.01 26.82
N GLN A 231 44.56 -4.58 27.42
CA GLN A 231 44.37 -4.66 28.87
C GLN A 231 44.30 -6.11 29.36
N ALA A 232 43.65 -7.01 28.60
CA ALA A 232 43.59 -8.43 28.94
C ALA A 232 44.98 -9.09 28.85
N GLU A 233 45.79 -8.72 27.86
CA GLU A 233 47.18 -9.17 27.76
C GLU A 233 48.05 -8.65 28.90
N GLN A 234 47.96 -7.37 29.24
CA GLN A 234 48.65 -6.82 30.41
C GLN A 234 48.21 -7.50 31.70
N ALA A 235 46.91 -7.74 31.90
CA ALA A 235 46.41 -8.46 33.06
C ALA A 235 46.95 -9.89 33.13
N ARG A 236 47.07 -10.59 31.99
CA ARG A 236 47.71 -11.90 31.91
C ARG A 236 49.20 -11.85 32.26
N GLN A 237 49.93 -10.83 31.82
CA GLN A 237 51.35 -10.67 32.16
C GLN A 237 51.54 -10.38 33.65
N VAL A 238 50.72 -9.53 34.25
CA VAL A 238 50.77 -9.24 35.70
C VAL A 238 50.42 -10.50 36.50
N ALA A 239 49.41 -11.27 36.07
CA ALA A 239 49.04 -12.54 36.71
C ALA A 239 50.13 -13.61 36.56
N ALA A 240 50.87 -13.64 35.45
CA ALA A 240 51.99 -14.55 35.24
C ALA A 240 53.25 -14.15 36.04
N ALA A 241 53.43 -12.86 36.32
CA ALA A 241 54.54 -12.33 37.11
C ALA A 241 54.29 -12.38 38.63
N THR A 242 53.05 -12.64 39.08
CA THR A 242 52.78 -12.87 40.49
C THR A 242 53.25 -14.29 40.83
N PRO A 243 54.14 -14.49 41.83
CA PRO A 243 54.51 -15.84 42.23
C PRO A 243 53.23 -16.59 42.60
N GLN A 244 53.05 -17.81 42.07
CA GLN A 244 52.02 -18.70 42.58
C GLN A 244 52.15 -18.69 44.11
N PRO A 245 51.06 -18.55 44.88
CA PRO A 245 51.13 -18.87 46.29
C PRO A 245 51.63 -20.31 46.34
N GLN A 246 52.92 -20.49 46.65
CA GLN A 246 53.41 -21.77 47.10
C GLN A 246 52.39 -22.21 48.14
N PRO A 247 51.86 -23.44 48.08
CA PRO A 247 51.03 -23.92 49.16
C PRO A 247 51.85 -23.67 50.41
N GLN A 248 51.41 -22.67 51.20
CA GLN A 248 51.93 -22.46 52.52
C GLN A 248 51.49 -23.76 53.19
N GLN A 249 52.40 -24.74 53.14
CA GLN A 249 52.40 -25.87 54.03
C GLN A 249 52.24 -25.17 55.37
N GLY A 250 51.04 -25.30 55.92
CA GLY A 250 50.74 -24.75 57.20
C GLY A 250 51.82 -25.30 58.10
N PHE A 251 52.75 -24.45 58.48
CA PHE A 251 53.44 -24.60 59.75
C PHE A 251 52.34 -24.39 60.79
N VAL A 252 51.44 -25.37 60.90
CA VAL A 252 50.96 -25.77 62.19
C VAL A 252 52.25 -26.00 62.95
N SER A 253 52.48 -25.15 63.93
CA SER A 253 53.47 -25.38 64.97
C SER A 253 52.97 -26.62 65.68
N GLN A 254 53.23 -27.79 65.08
CA GLN A 254 52.99 -29.06 65.70
C GLN A 254 53.94 -29.06 66.91
N PRO A 255 53.42 -29.11 68.15
CA PRO A 255 54.29 -29.30 69.29
C PRO A 255 55.11 -30.54 68.99
N GLN A 256 56.43 -30.37 69.07
CA GLN A 256 57.41 -31.42 68.91
C GLN A 256 56.96 -32.67 69.67
N GLN A 257 56.83 -33.77 68.92
CA GLN A 257 57.01 -35.14 69.39
C GLN A 257 56.04 -35.66 70.46
N GLY A 258 55.11 -36.51 69.97
CA GLY A 258 54.95 -37.85 70.54
C GLY A 258 53.78 -38.04 71.50
N SER A 259 52.79 -38.82 71.07
CA SER A 259 51.80 -39.55 71.88
C SER A 259 51.23 -38.83 73.11
N TYR A 260 49.95 -38.46 73.08
CA TYR A 260 49.21 -38.02 74.27
C TYR A 260 49.35 -39.03 75.41
N ARG A 261 49.50 -38.56 76.66
CA ARG A 261 49.61 -39.45 77.84
C ARG A 261 48.28 -40.12 78.15
N ASN A 262 47.17 -39.45 77.85
CA ASN A 262 45.80 -39.92 78.05
C ASN A 262 44.80 -39.17 77.14
N CYS A 263 43.57 -39.67 77.06
CA CYS A 263 42.51 -39.06 76.25
C CYS A 263 42.05 -37.68 76.73
N SER A 264 42.25 -37.34 78.00
CA SER A 264 41.91 -36.01 78.51
C SER A 264 42.84 -34.95 77.92
N GLU A 265 44.12 -35.26 77.77
CA GLU A 265 45.11 -34.40 77.11
C GLU A 265 44.78 -34.23 75.62
N ALA A 266 44.42 -35.33 74.93
CA ALA A 266 44.01 -35.29 73.53
C ALA A 266 42.75 -34.43 73.30
N ARG A 267 41.74 -34.53 74.19
CA ARG A 267 40.53 -33.67 74.13
C ARG A 267 40.83 -32.22 74.48
N ALA A 268 41.67 -31.95 75.49
CA ALA A 268 42.07 -30.60 75.86
C ALA A 268 42.84 -29.90 74.74
N ALA A 269 43.62 -30.65 73.96
CA ALA A 269 44.30 -30.17 72.76
C ALA A 269 43.38 -30.06 71.52
N GLY A 270 42.10 -30.45 71.63
CA GLY A 270 41.16 -30.45 70.51
C GLY A 270 41.48 -31.48 69.42
N ALA A 271 42.25 -32.52 69.74
CA ALA A 271 42.73 -33.52 68.79
C ALA A 271 41.93 -34.82 68.78
N ALA A 272 41.00 -35.01 69.72
CA ALA A 272 40.12 -36.19 69.77
C ALA A 272 38.83 -35.98 68.95
N PRO A 273 38.27 -37.02 68.30
CA PRO A 273 38.76 -38.41 68.27
C PRO A 273 40.01 -38.60 67.39
N LEU A 274 40.92 -39.48 67.82
CA LEU A 274 42.20 -39.76 67.14
C LEU A 274 42.07 -41.02 66.29
N TYR A 275 42.37 -40.92 64.99
CA TYR A 275 42.26 -42.06 64.08
C TYR A 275 43.60 -42.76 63.84
N ARG A 276 43.57 -44.07 63.61
CA ARG A 276 44.76 -44.86 63.27
C ARG A 276 45.52 -44.22 62.09
N GLY A 277 46.80 -43.92 62.30
CA GLY A 277 47.67 -43.25 61.32
C GLY A 277 47.77 -41.73 61.48
N GLN A 278 46.96 -41.11 62.35
CA GLN A 278 47.13 -39.70 62.71
C GLN A 278 48.25 -39.49 63.73
N ALA A 279 48.91 -38.33 63.65
CA ALA A 279 49.91 -37.92 64.63
C ALA A 279 49.27 -37.81 66.02
N GLY A 280 49.78 -38.58 66.98
CA GLY A 280 49.25 -38.65 68.35
C GLY A 280 48.38 -39.88 68.64
N TYR A 281 47.99 -40.67 67.64
CA TYR A 281 47.35 -41.97 67.86
C TYR A 281 48.32 -42.95 68.54
N ASN A 282 47.85 -43.62 69.58
CA ASN A 282 48.56 -44.69 70.27
C ASN A 282 47.56 -45.81 70.58
N PRO A 283 47.83 -47.08 70.22
CA PRO A 283 46.95 -48.21 70.55
C PRO A 283 46.62 -48.35 72.04
N ARG A 284 47.39 -47.74 72.94
CA ARG A 284 47.09 -47.71 74.38
C ARG A 284 45.94 -46.77 74.75
N LEU A 285 45.57 -45.83 73.88
CA LEU A 285 44.45 -44.90 74.03
C LEU A 285 43.16 -45.42 73.38
N ASP A 286 43.28 -46.43 72.53
CA ASP A 286 42.22 -47.15 71.82
C ASP A 286 41.88 -48.41 72.62
N ARG A 287 40.93 -48.30 73.55
CA ARG A 287 40.67 -49.34 74.56
C ARG A 287 40.05 -50.61 73.95
N ASP A 288 39.30 -50.43 72.87
CA ASP A 288 38.55 -51.45 72.15
C ASP A 288 39.21 -51.87 70.82
N GLY A 289 40.18 -51.10 70.32
CA GLY A 289 41.06 -51.48 69.22
C GLY A 289 40.46 -51.27 67.84
N ASP A 290 39.38 -50.49 67.74
CA ASP A 290 38.61 -50.28 66.52
C ASP A 290 39.29 -49.31 65.53
N GLY A 291 40.36 -48.65 65.97
CA GLY A 291 41.11 -47.66 65.19
C GLY A 291 40.72 -46.22 65.48
N VAL A 292 39.85 -45.95 66.46
CA VAL A 292 39.43 -44.63 66.93
C VAL A 292 39.74 -44.50 68.43
N ALA A 293 40.82 -43.80 68.76
CA ALA A 293 41.17 -43.52 70.15
C ALA A 293 40.42 -42.29 70.68
N CYS A 294 40.06 -42.33 71.97
CA CYS A 294 39.52 -41.20 72.72
C CYS A 294 38.16 -40.66 72.26
N GLU A 295 37.28 -41.57 71.81
CA GLU A 295 35.82 -41.31 71.73
C GLU A 295 35.21 -40.78 73.06
#